data_AF-A0A7U9KUH0-F1
#
_entry.id   AF-A0A7U9KUH0-F1
#
_cell.length_a   1.000
_cell.length_b   1.000
_cell.length_c   1.000
_cell.angle_alpha   90.00
_cell.angle_beta   90.00
_cell.angle_gamma   90.00
#
_symmetry.space_group_name_H-M   'P 1'
#
loop_
_entity.id
_entity.type
_entity.pdbx_description
1 polymer ?
#
loop_
_entity_poly.entity_id
_entity_poly.type
_entity_poly.pdbx_seq_one_letter_code
_entity_poly.pdbx_strand_id
1 'polypeptide(L)'
;MYPMLKPALRRGWRDRETVRFGVAPAHAVELGPVDTATGSFLALIDGTRSLDQLADAAGQLGLPDGHARRVVDRLGEAGLLDAPSAGGPAADTVRADSAAFGRLRADLASLSVRHPEAAGGLERMGARRAIRARVRGAGRVGSSVAALLSAAGVGRVEVQDGGKVEPWDVVPGGVRAEQIGARRDTAARSLVHRVSPWSRRLRPGSGPSDAGEPGLGLVVIAPRDGLAAYAPDPVLYEPFVAAGIPHVFAGVVEGTGVVGPLVLPGGSSCAGCLQLRRTDAEPAWPRLLAQWRSGRGAPAVPACDAALATAVAGVAAVQALAFLDGQLPPCTGARIEVALPCADWRTTRVAPHPECGCGAAGPDGATGASDPHRRHVTMAE
;
A
#
# COMPACT_ATOMS: atom_id res chain seq x y z
N MET A 1 -12.28 -18.44 -23.72
CA MET A 1 -12.37 -17.65 -22.48
C MET A 1 -13.53 -18.20 -21.65
N TYR A 2 -13.37 -18.29 -20.33
CA TYR A 2 -14.42 -18.70 -19.39
C TYR A 2 -14.77 -17.48 -18.51
N PRO A 3 -15.72 -16.63 -18.93
CA PRO A 3 -16.04 -15.41 -18.18
C PRO A 3 -16.76 -15.74 -16.88
N MET A 4 -16.40 -15.02 -15.82
CA MET A 4 -17.01 -15.13 -14.49
C MET A 4 -17.39 -13.74 -14.03
N LEU A 5 -18.62 -13.51 -13.58
CA LEU A 5 -18.94 -12.27 -12.88
C LEU A 5 -18.12 -12.18 -11.59
N LYS A 6 -17.55 -11.00 -11.31
CA LYS A 6 -16.72 -10.78 -10.12
C LYS A 6 -17.48 -11.17 -8.84
N PRO A 7 -17.11 -12.27 -8.16
CA PRO A 7 -17.87 -12.79 -7.03
C PRO A 7 -17.75 -11.88 -5.80
N ALA A 8 -16.75 -11.01 -5.78
CA ALA A 8 -16.52 -10.01 -4.74
C ALA A 8 -17.59 -8.89 -4.75
N LEU A 9 -18.25 -8.66 -5.88
CA LEU A 9 -19.29 -7.63 -6.01
C LEU A 9 -20.66 -8.25 -5.73
N ARG A 10 -21.32 -7.77 -4.66
CA ARG A 10 -22.73 -8.12 -4.41
C ARG A 10 -23.61 -7.56 -5.52
N ARG A 11 -24.59 -8.33 -5.96
CA ARG A 11 -25.54 -7.93 -7.01
C ARG A 11 -26.93 -7.68 -6.43
N GLY A 12 -27.61 -6.65 -6.90
CA GLY A 12 -29.00 -6.38 -6.57
C GLY A 12 -29.69 -5.54 -7.64
N TRP A 13 -31.00 -5.74 -7.81
CA TRP A 13 -31.82 -4.88 -8.66
C TRP A 13 -32.05 -3.55 -7.97
N ARG A 14 -31.76 -2.45 -8.66
CA ARG A 14 -32.06 -1.09 -8.19
C ARG A 14 -33.52 -0.72 -8.52
N ASP A 15 -33.94 -1.09 -9.71
CA ASP A 15 -35.28 -0.90 -10.26
C ASP A 15 -35.61 -2.06 -11.23
N ARG A 16 -36.62 -1.91 -12.09
CA ARG A 16 -37.08 -2.97 -13.00
C ARG A 16 -36.10 -3.30 -14.12
N GLU A 17 -35.18 -2.39 -14.46
CA GLU A 17 -34.31 -2.53 -15.63
C GLU A 17 -32.82 -2.32 -15.28
N THR A 18 -32.49 -1.96 -14.06
CA THR A 18 -31.12 -1.65 -13.65
C THR A 18 -30.63 -2.59 -12.56
N VAL A 19 -29.50 -3.24 -12.82
CA VAL A 19 -28.77 -4.08 -11.86
C VAL A 19 -27.56 -3.31 -11.33
N ARG A 20 -27.43 -3.24 -10.00
CA ARG A 20 -26.22 -2.73 -9.34
C ARG A 20 -25.30 -3.88 -8.96
N PHE A 21 -24.02 -3.69 -9.23
CA PHE A 21 -22.91 -4.51 -8.73
C PHE A 21 -22.11 -3.68 -7.72
N GLY A 22 -21.88 -4.23 -6.53
CA GLY A 22 -21.18 -3.55 -5.43
C GLY A 22 -22.11 -2.84 -4.44
N VAL A 23 -21.68 -2.78 -3.18
CA VAL A 23 -22.40 -2.10 -2.08
C VAL A 23 -21.84 -0.71 -1.82
N ALA A 24 -20.51 -0.58 -1.78
CA ALA A 24 -19.83 0.68 -1.50
C ALA A 24 -19.81 1.56 -2.77
N PRO A 25 -20.17 2.85 -2.69
CA PRO A 25 -20.22 3.74 -3.86
C PRO A 25 -18.90 3.81 -4.63
N ALA A 26 -17.76 3.71 -3.94
CA ALA A 26 -16.43 3.77 -4.55
C ALA A 26 -16.16 2.66 -5.59
N HIS A 27 -16.92 1.56 -5.56
CA HIS A 27 -16.73 0.40 -6.43
C HIS A 27 -18.05 -0.07 -7.07
N ALA A 28 -19.15 0.66 -6.88
CA ALA A 28 -20.44 0.25 -7.37
C ALA A 28 -20.59 0.61 -8.86
N VAL A 29 -21.12 -0.33 -9.64
CA VAL A 29 -21.40 -0.16 -11.07
C VAL A 29 -22.88 -0.42 -11.32
N GLU A 30 -23.52 0.45 -12.09
CA GLU A 30 -24.90 0.28 -12.51
C GLU A 30 -24.95 -0.19 -13.96
N LEU A 31 -25.70 -1.26 -14.21
CA LEU A 31 -25.88 -1.88 -15.51
C LEU A 31 -27.37 -1.87 -15.87
N GLY A 32 -27.73 -1.09 -16.89
CA GLY A 32 -29.11 -0.98 -17.38
C GLY A 32 -29.17 -0.47 -18.81
N PRO A 33 -30.19 -0.81 -19.62
CA PRO A 33 -31.30 -1.69 -19.26
C PRO A 33 -30.90 -3.17 -19.28
N VAL A 34 -31.52 -3.96 -18.40
CA VAL A 34 -31.40 -5.41 -18.25
C VAL A 34 -32.81 -5.97 -18.02
N ASP A 35 -33.31 -6.73 -18.98
CA ASP A 35 -34.59 -7.43 -18.85
C ASP A 35 -34.47 -8.72 -18.00
N THR A 36 -35.60 -9.34 -17.68
CA THR A 36 -35.65 -10.56 -16.86
C THR A 36 -34.88 -11.74 -17.48
N ALA A 37 -34.92 -11.88 -18.80
CA ALA A 37 -34.23 -12.96 -19.52
C ALA A 37 -32.70 -12.78 -19.44
N THR A 38 -32.21 -11.56 -19.68
CA THR A 38 -30.81 -11.18 -19.51
C THR A 38 -30.38 -11.31 -18.05
N GLY A 39 -31.23 -10.91 -17.11
CA GLY A 39 -30.99 -11.08 -15.68
C GLY A 39 -30.79 -12.55 -15.28
N SER A 40 -31.59 -13.45 -15.85
CA SER A 40 -31.43 -14.90 -15.66
C SER A 40 -30.14 -15.41 -16.31
N PHE A 41 -29.83 -14.95 -17.53
CA PHE A 41 -28.58 -15.26 -18.23
C PHE A 41 -27.33 -14.83 -17.44
N LEU A 42 -27.36 -13.67 -16.76
CA LEU A 42 -26.23 -13.22 -15.92
C LEU A 42 -25.87 -14.23 -14.82
N ALA A 43 -26.79 -15.07 -14.35
CA ALA A 43 -26.49 -16.11 -13.37
C ALA A 43 -25.65 -17.27 -13.93
N LEU A 44 -25.58 -17.42 -15.26
CA LEU A 44 -24.83 -18.47 -15.94
C LEU A 44 -23.36 -18.11 -16.18
N ILE A 45 -22.99 -16.83 -16.00
CA ILE A 45 -21.63 -16.31 -16.16
C ILE A 45 -20.85 -16.52 -14.84
N ASP A 46 -20.60 -17.78 -14.52
CA ASP A 46 -20.01 -18.25 -13.27
C ASP A 46 -18.57 -18.78 -13.42
N GLY A 47 -17.98 -18.64 -14.61
CA GLY A 47 -16.64 -19.13 -14.93
C GLY A 47 -16.56 -20.62 -15.30
N THR A 48 -17.69 -21.34 -15.34
CA THR A 48 -17.71 -22.78 -15.72
C THR A 48 -17.99 -23.03 -17.20
N ARG A 49 -18.55 -22.03 -17.90
CA ARG A 49 -18.95 -22.12 -19.30
C ARG A 49 -18.03 -21.31 -20.22
N SER A 50 -17.72 -21.85 -21.40
CA SER A 50 -17.09 -21.09 -22.48
C SER A 50 -18.07 -20.08 -23.09
N LEU A 51 -17.57 -19.14 -23.90
CA LEU A 51 -18.43 -18.20 -24.60
C LEU A 51 -19.43 -18.90 -25.54
N ASP A 52 -19.02 -19.99 -26.19
CA ASP A 52 -19.89 -20.77 -27.08
C ASP A 52 -21.00 -21.47 -26.28
N GLN A 53 -20.68 -22.08 -25.15
CA GLN A 53 -21.67 -22.69 -24.24
C GLN A 53 -22.64 -21.66 -23.65
N LEU A 54 -22.18 -20.42 -23.43
CA LEU A 54 -23.06 -19.31 -23.03
C LEU A 54 -23.98 -18.85 -24.16
N ALA A 55 -23.51 -18.88 -25.42
CA ALA A 55 -24.35 -18.57 -26.58
C ALA A 55 -25.48 -19.60 -26.74
N ASP A 56 -25.16 -20.89 -26.61
CA ASP A 56 -26.17 -21.97 -26.65
C ASP A 56 -27.21 -21.80 -25.54
N ALA A 57 -26.77 -21.53 -24.31
CA ALA A 57 -27.66 -21.31 -23.18
C ALA A 57 -28.52 -20.04 -23.33
N ALA A 58 -28.00 -18.98 -23.95
CA ALA A 58 -28.77 -17.79 -24.26
C ALA A 58 -29.88 -18.08 -25.27
N GLY A 59 -29.61 -18.88 -26.30
CA GLY A 59 -30.63 -19.33 -27.26
C GLY A 59 -31.75 -20.14 -26.59
N GLN A 60 -31.42 -21.01 -25.63
CA GLN A 60 -32.41 -21.75 -24.83
C GLN A 60 -33.30 -20.85 -23.96
N LEU A 61 -32.81 -19.67 -23.58
CA LEU A 61 -33.57 -18.64 -22.86
C LEU A 61 -34.38 -17.72 -23.80
N GLY A 62 -34.36 -17.97 -25.11
CA GLY A 62 -35.05 -17.15 -26.10
C GLY A 62 -34.37 -15.80 -26.38
N LEU A 63 -33.09 -15.66 -26.03
CA LEU A 63 -32.33 -14.44 -26.31
C LEU A 63 -31.84 -14.43 -27.76
N PRO A 64 -31.77 -13.26 -28.43
CA PRO A 64 -31.34 -13.17 -29.82
C PRO A 64 -29.90 -13.64 -30.05
N ASP A 65 -29.61 -14.02 -31.28
CA ASP A 65 -28.25 -14.39 -31.69
C ASP A 65 -27.23 -13.27 -31.40
N GLY A 66 -26.06 -13.68 -30.92
CA GLY A 66 -24.98 -12.79 -30.50
C GLY A 66 -25.25 -12.02 -29.19
N HIS A 67 -26.40 -12.18 -28.54
CA HIS A 67 -26.71 -11.48 -27.28
C HIS A 67 -25.74 -11.84 -26.15
N ALA A 68 -25.41 -13.12 -26.01
CA ALA A 68 -24.43 -13.58 -25.02
C ALA A 68 -23.09 -12.84 -25.14
N ARG A 69 -22.59 -12.69 -26.38
CA ARG A 69 -21.34 -11.99 -26.65
C ARG A 69 -21.43 -10.50 -26.34
N ARG A 70 -22.50 -9.82 -26.78
CA ARG A 70 -22.73 -8.40 -26.46
C ARG A 70 -22.80 -8.15 -24.95
N VAL A 71 -23.46 -9.03 -24.20
CA VAL A 71 -23.55 -8.92 -22.74
C VAL A 71 -22.18 -9.14 -22.09
N VAL A 72 -21.44 -10.18 -22.49
CA VAL A 72 -20.08 -10.43 -21.96
C VAL A 72 -19.14 -9.28 -22.28
N ASP A 73 -19.15 -8.75 -23.50
CA ASP A 73 -18.31 -7.62 -23.90
C ASP A 73 -18.66 -6.37 -23.07
N ARG A 74 -19.95 -6.05 -22.91
CA ARG A 74 -20.42 -4.94 -22.07
C ARG A 74 -20.04 -5.09 -20.60
N LEU A 75 -20.12 -6.30 -20.05
CA LEU A 75 -19.69 -6.59 -18.68
C LEU A 75 -18.16 -6.46 -18.54
N GLY A 76 -17.41 -6.85 -19.56
CA GLY A 76 -15.96 -6.69 -19.63
C GLY A 76 -15.55 -5.22 -19.65
N GLU A 77 -16.19 -4.40 -20.50
CA GLU A 77 -15.99 -2.95 -20.55
C GLU A 77 -16.34 -2.27 -19.22
N ALA A 78 -17.39 -2.75 -18.54
CA ALA A 78 -17.77 -2.28 -17.22
C ALA A 78 -16.87 -2.80 -16.08
N GLY A 79 -15.87 -3.63 -16.38
CA GLY A 79 -14.94 -4.19 -15.39
C GLY A 79 -15.60 -5.17 -14.41
N LEU A 80 -16.69 -5.83 -14.81
CA LEU A 80 -17.49 -6.73 -13.98
C LEU A 80 -17.14 -8.21 -14.15
N LEU A 81 -16.20 -8.52 -15.03
CA LEU A 81 -15.76 -9.89 -15.30
C LEU A 81 -14.38 -10.18 -14.72
N ASP A 82 -14.24 -11.39 -14.20
CA ASP A 82 -12.99 -12.11 -13.99
C ASP A 82 -12.86 -13.21 -15.05
N ALA A 83 -11.62 -13.54 -15.39
CA ALA A 83 -11.26 -14.67 -16.23
C ALA A 83 -10.30 -15.58 -15.46
N PRO A 84 -10.80 -16.60 -14.75
CA PRO A 84 -9.99 -17.43 -13.84
C PRO A 84 -8.78 -18.12 -14.48
N SER A 85 -8.84 -18.36 -15.79
CA SER A 85 -7.79 -19.01 -16.58
C SER A 85 -6.87 -18.04 -17.33
N ALA A 86 -7.10 -16.73 -17.24
CA ALA A 86 -6.28 -15.71 -17.90
C ALA A 86 -5.10 -15.23 -17.02
N GLY A 87 -4.33 -14.26 -17.52
CA GLY A 87 -3.38 -13.48 -16.71
C GLY A 87 -1.88 -13.72 -16.92
N GLY A 88 -1.49 -14.38 -18.01
CA GLY A 88 -0.09 -14.57 -18.39
C GLY A 88 0.79 -15.24 -17.30
N PRO A 89 2.13 -15.17 -17.46
CA PRO A 89 3.06 -15.87 -16.57
C PRO A 89 2.95 -15.45 -15.10
N ALA A 90 2.68 -14.16 -14.83
CA ALA A 90 2.56 -13.66 -13.46
C ALA A 90 1.38 -14.31 -12.71
N ALA A 91 0.19 -14.37 -13.33
CA ALA A 91 -0.96 -15.06 -12.75
C ALA A 91 -0.74 -16.57 -12.62
N ASP A 92 -0.05 -17.19 -13.58
CA ASP A 92 0.27 -18.61 -13.54
C ASP A 92 1.11 -18.96 -12.31
N THR A 93 2.06 -18.11 -11.91
CA THR A 93 2.83 -18.36 -10.68
C THR A 93 1.93 -18.44 -9.45
N VAL A 94 0.93 -17.55 -9.34
CA VAL A 94 -0.01 -17.53 -8.20
C VAL A 94 -0.88 -18.80 -8.22
N ARG A 95 -1.41 -19.16 -9.39
CA ARG A 95 -2.24 -20.36 -9.56
C ARG A 95 -1.49 -21.67 -9.29
N ALA A 96 -0.20 -21.72 -9.63
CA ALA A 96 0.64 -22.90 -9.40
C ALA A 96 0.92 -23.18 -7.90
N ASP A 97 0.67 -22.22 -7.01
CA ASP A 97 0.79 -22.37 -5.56
C ASP A 97 -0.61 -22.45 -4.91
N SER A 98 -1.28 -23.59 -5.07
CA SER A 98 -2.67 -23.77 -4.61
C SER A 98 -2.87 -23.47 -3.12
N ALA A 99 -1.86 -23.75 -2.28
CA ALA A 99 -1.91 -23.43 -0.85
C ALA A 99 -1.90 -21.91 -0.61
N ALA A 100 -1.04 -21.17 -1.32
CA ALA A 100 -1.02 -19.71 -1.25
C ALA A 100 -2.30 -19.10 -1.82
N PHE A 101 -2.77 -19.61 -2.96
CA PHE A 101 -4.03 -19.19 -3.58
C PHE A 101 -5.19 -19.29 -2.57
N GLY A 102 -5.30 -20.42 -1.86
CA GLY A 102 -6.32 -20.64 -0.85
C GLY A 102 -6.29 -19.62 0.30
N ARG A 103 -5.10 -19.16 0.70
CA ARG A 103 -4.90 -18.13 1.74
C ARG A 103 -5.14 -16.71 1.23
N LEU A 104 -4.87 -16.45 -0.05
CA LEU A 104 -4.98 -15.14 -0.70
C LEU A 104 -6.37 -14.87 -1.30
N ARG A 105 -7.34 -15.77 -1.17
CA ARG A 105 -8.68 -15.61 -1.76
C ARG A 105 -9.34 -14.27 -1.45
N ALA A 106 -9.23 -13.80 -0.20
CA ALA A 106 -9.81 -12.51 0.20
C ALA A 106 -9.10 -11.33 -0.47
N ASP A 107 -7.76 -11.34 -0.49
CA ASP A 107 -6.96 -10.32 -1.17
C ASP A 107 -7.16 -10.32 -2.68
N LEU A 108 -7.23 -11.49 -3.31
CA LEU A 108 -7.52 -11.64 -4.74
C LEU A 108 -8.91 -11.10 -5.10
N ALA A 109 -9.91 -11.38 -4.27
CA ALA A 109 -11.26 -10.84 -4.42
C ALA A 109 -11.28 -9.31 -4.28
N SER A 110 -10.50 -8.75 -3.33
CA SER A 110 -10.36 -7.30 -3.21
C SER A 110 -9.64 -6.67 -4.41
N LEU A 111 -8.58 -7.32 -4.89
CA LEU A 111 -7.81 -6.87 -6.05
C LEU A 111 -8.64 -6.92 -7.33
N SER A 112 -9.49 -7.93 -7.54
CA SER A 112 -10.34 -7.99 -8.73
C SER A 112 -11.38 -6.86 -8.76
N VAL A 113 -11.84 -6.38 -7.61
CA VAL A 113 -12.70 -5.17 -7.56
C VAL A 113 -11.91 -3.90 -7.89
N ARG A 114 -10.66 -3.81 -7.43
CA ARG A 114 -9.82 -2.62 -7.63
C ARG A 114 -9.19 -2.52 -9.01
N HIS A 115 -9.01 -3.65 -9.68
CA HIS A 115 -8.40 -3.77 -11.01
C HIS A 115 -9.46 -4.31 -11.97
N PRO A 116 -10.07 -3.44 -12.79
CA PRO A 116 -11.25 -3.79 -13.58
C PRO A 116 -10.97 -4.86 -14.64
N GLU A 117 -9.72 -5.04 -15.06
CA GLU A 117 -9.30 -6.02 -16.06
C GLU A 117 -9.63 -7.46 -15.62
N ALA A 118 -9.99 -8.32 -16.57
CA ALA A 118 -10.46 -9.68 -16.27
C ALA A 118 -9.43 -10.56 -15.55
N ALA A 119 -8.14 -10.31 -15.72
CA ALA A 119 -7.07 -10.98 -14.98
C ALA A 119 -6.37 -10.08 -13.95
N GLY A 120 -6.84 -8.84 -13.78
CA GLY A 120 -6.13 -7.80 -13.04
C GLY A 120 -5.78 -8.22 -11.61
N GLY A 121 -6.70 -8.90 -10.91
CA GLY A 121 -6.43 -9.37 -9.55
C GLY A 121 -5.26 -10.38 -9.45
N LEU A 122 -5.21 -11.35 -10.37
CA LEU A 122 -4.16 -12.36 -10.39
C LEU A 122 -2.83 -11.80 -10.90
N GLU A 123 -2.87 -10.94 -11.92
CA GLU A 123 -1.68 -10.27 -12.46
C GLU A 123 -1.01 -9.40 -11.40
N ARG A 124 -1.78 -8.61 -10.64
CA ARG A 124 -1.26 -7.77 -9.56
C ARG A 124 -0.69 -8.59 -8.42
N MET A 125 -1.35 -9.69 -8.04
CA MET A 125 -0.81 -10.60 -7.04
C MET A 125 0.48 -11.27 -7.51
N GLY A 126 0.56 -11.65 -8.79
CA GLY A 126 1.78 -12.18 -9.41
C GLY A 126 2.92 -11.15 -9.40
N ALA A 127 2.61 -9.89 -9.71
CA ALA A 127 3.56 -8.78 -9.62
C ALA A 127 4.06 -8.59 -8.18
N ARG A 128 3.16 -8.55 -7.17
CA ARG A 128 3.54 -8.49 -5.74
C ARG A 128 4.48 -9.63 -5.34
N ARG A 129 4.23 -10.84 -5.84
CA ARG A 129 5.08 -12.00 -5.57
C ARG A 129 6.50 -11.83 -6.13
N ALA A 130 6.68 -11.08 -7.22
CA ALA A 130 8.00 -10.80 -7.78
C ALA A 130 8.75 -9.66 -7.06
N ILE A 131 8.07 -8.90 -6.21
CA ILE A 131 8.62 -7.71 -5.55
C ILE A 131 9.42 -8.07 -4.28
N ARG A 132 10.50 -7.31 -4.09
CA ARG A 132 11.26 -7.23 -2.84
C ARG A 132 11.01 -5.88 -2.16
N ALA A 133 10.60 -5.91 -0.91
CA ALA A 133 10.46 -4.74 -0.05
C ALA A 133 11.34 -4.88 1.21
N ARG A 134 11.77 -3.76 1.77
CA ARG A 134 12.56 -3.74 3.02
C ARG A 134 11.90 -2.82 4.04
N VAL A 135 11.85 -3.26 5.29
CA VAL A 135 11.42 -2.45 6.43
C VAL A 135 12.63 -2.19 7.32
N ARG A 136 12.98 -0.92 7.52
CA ARG A 136 14.03 -0.48 8.45
C ARG A 136 13.39 -0.03 9.75
N GLY A 137 13.63 -0.77 10.81
CA GLY A 137 12.97 -0.62 12.09
C GLY A 137 11.93 -1.72 12.33
N ALA A 138 12.02 -2.36 13.50
CA ALA A 138 11.20 -3.50 13.92
C ALA A 138 10.61 -3.27 15.32
N GLY A 139 10.26 -2.02 15.64
CA GLY A 139 9.34 -1.71 16.74
C GLY A 139 7.88 -1.99 16.34
N ARG A 140 6.92 -1.56 17.17
CA ARG A 140 5.47 -1.86 16.98
C ARG A 140 4.95 -1.58 15.56
N VAL A 141 5.29 -0.41 14.98
CA VAL A 141 4.86 -0.06 13.61
C VAL A 141 5.58 -0.92 12.58
N GLY A 142 6.91 -0.96 12.60
CA GLY A 142 7.71 -1.63 11.58
C GLY A 142 7.49 -3.15 11.50
N SER A 143 7.38 -3.84 12.65
CA SER A 143 7.10 -5.29 12.64
C SER A 143 5.73 -5.60 12.03
N SER A 144 4.72 -4.78 12.34
CA SER A 144 3.36 -4.95 11.83
C SER A 144 3.28 -4.63 10.34
N VAL A 145 3.96 -3.56 9.87
CA VAL A 145 4.04 -3.28 8.43
C VAL A 145 4.72 -4.43 7.68
N ALA A 146 5.84 -4.95 8.20
CA ALA A 146 6.54 -6.07 7.56
C ALA A 146 5.63 -7.32 7.46
N ALA A 147 4.89 -7.62 8.53
CA ALA A 147 3.93 -8.71 8.55
C ALA A 147 2.79 -8.51 7.54
N LEU A 148 2.21 -7.30 7.48
CA LEU A 148 1.13 -6.96 6.56
C LEU A 148 1.56 -7.05 5.09
N LEU A 149 2.74 -6.53 4.74
CA LEU A 149 3.29 -6.64 3.39
C LEU A 149 3.47 -8.11 2.98
N SER A 150 4.00 -8.93 3.88
CA SER A 150 4.18 -10.37 3.66
C SER A 150 2.84 -11.09 3.48
N ALA A 151 1.88 -10.83 4.38
CA ALA A 151 0.54 -11.42 4.33
C ALA A 151 -0.22 -11.04 3.04
N ALA A 152 -0.06 -9.79 2.58
CA ALA A 152 -0.67 -9.26 1.36
C ALA A 152 -0.03 -9.76 0.05
N GLY A 153 0.93 -10.70 0.13
CA GLY A 153 1.50 -11.39 -1.02
C GLY A 153 2.80 -10.80 -1.56
N VAL A 154 3.43 -9.83 -0.89
CA VAL A 154 4.76 -9.37 -1.31
C VAL A 154 5.76 -10.53 -1.20
N GLY A 155 6.46 -10.83 -2.28
CA GLY A 155 7.27 -12.05 -2.38
C GLY A 155 8.44 -12.13 -1.40
N ARG A 156 9.13 -11.01 -1.21
CA ARG A 156 10.26 -10.93 -0.28
C ARG A 156 10.17 -9.67 0.57
N VAL A 157 9.91 -9.83 1.86
CA VAL A 157 9.97 -8.76 2.85
C VAL A 157 11.19 -8.95 3.73
N GLU A 158 12.11 -7.99 3.67
CA GLU A 158 13.29 -7.96 4.53
C GLU A 158 13.06 -7.02 5.71
N VAL A 159 13.57 -7.40 6.89
CA VAL A 159 13.52 -6.55 8.07
C VAL A 159 14.94 -6.28 8.54
N GLN A 160 15.27 -5.00 8.69
CA GLN A 160 16.55 -4.52 9.21
C GLN A 160 16.30 -3.71 10.48
N ASP A 161 16.78 -4.20 11.61
CA ASP A 161 16.73 -3.51 12.90
C ASP A 161 17.91 -3.99 13.77
N GLY A 162 18.25 -3.22 14.81
CA GLY A 162 19.30 -3.57 15.77
C GLY A 162 18.75 -3.62 17.20
N GLY A 163 19.37 -4.40 18.07
CA GLY A 163 18.94 -4.53 19.47
C GLY A 163 17.93 -5.66 19.71
N LYS A 164 17.29 -5.62 20.89
CA LYS A 164 16.46 -6.71 21.41
C LYS A 164 15.00 -6.29 21.54
N VAL A 165 14.11 -7.27 21.51
CA VAL A 165 12.67 -7.10 21.74
C VAL A 165 12.48 -6.73 23.20
N GLU A 166 11.90 -5.58 23.46
CA GLU A 166 11.56 -5.13 24.80
C GLU A 166 10.13 -5.52 25.17
N PRO A 167 9.75 -5.58 26.46
CA PRO A 167 8.39 -5.92 26.88
C PRO A 167 7.30 -5.03 26.25
N TRP A 168 7.61 -3.76 26.03
CA TRP A 168 6.70 -2.81 25.39
C TRP A 168 6.74 -2.85 23.86
N ASP A 169 7.49 -3.73 23.20
CA ASP A 169 7.42 -3.88 21.73
C ASP A 169 6.27 -4.80 21.29
N VAL A 170 5.66 -5.54 22.23
CA VAL A 170 4.60 -6.51 21.97
C VAL A 170 3.29 -5.81 21.57
N VAL A 171 2.73 -6.21 20.42
CA VAL A 171 1.49 -5.65 19.87
C VAL A 171 0.77 -6.70 19.01
N PRO A 172 -0.57 -6.67 18.89
CA PRO A 172 -1.27 -7.51 17.92
C PRO A 172 -0.70 -7.34 16.50
N GLY A 173 -0.47 -8.47 15.82
CA GLY A 173 0.12 -8.46 14.47
C GLY A 173 1.61 -8.12 14.41
N GLY A 174 2.27 -7.88 15.56
CA GLY A 174 3.71 -7.62 15.67
C GLY A 174 4.48 -8.75 16.36
N VAL A 175 5.60 -8.39 16.99
CA VAL A 175 6.40 -9.33 17.80
C VAL A 175 5.61 -9.78 19.04
N ARG A 176 5.84 -11.04 19.47
CA ARG A 176 5.08 -11.68 20.56
C ARG A 176 5.84 -11.63 21.88
N ALA A 177 5.11 -11.82 22.99
CA ALA A 177 5.68 -11.83 24.33
C ALA A 177 6.75 -12.91 24.51
N GLU A 178 6.59 -14.07 23.87
CA GLU A 178 7.58 -15.17 23.92
C GLU A 178 8.93 -14.79 23.28
N GLN A 179 8.99 -13.68 22.54
CA GLN A 179 10.19 -13.23 21.83
C GLN A 179 10.94 -12.12 22.57
N ILE A 180 10.48 -11.70 23.76
CA ILE A 180 11.16 -10.70 24.59
C ILE A 180 12.62 -11.15 24.85
N GLY A 181 13.56 -10.21 24.69
CA GLY A 181 15.00 -10.47 24.82
C GLY A 181 15.67 -11.06 23.57
N ALA A 182 14.91 -11.56 22.60
CA ALA A 182 15.46 -12.00 21.31
C ALA A 182 15.88 -10.80 20.46
N ARG A 183 16.71 -11.03 19.43
CA ARG A 183 17.04 -9.99 18.44
C ARG A 183 15.77 -9.58 17.67
N ARG A 184 15.51 -8.27 17.57
CA ARG A 184 14.29 -7.74 16.92
C ARG A 184 14.18 -8.12 15.46
N ASP A 185 15.28 -8.02 14.72
CA ASP A 185 15.33 -8.39 13.31
C ASP A 185 15.01 -9.88 13.09
N THR A 186 15.51 -10.77 13.95
CA THR A 186 15.18 -12.21 13.93
C THR A 186 13.71 -12.45 14.29
N ALA A 187 13.20 -11.78 15.33
CA ALA A 187 11.80 -11.92 15.74
C ALA A 187 10.82 -11.48 14.64
N ALA A 188 11.09 -10.33 14.01
CA ALA A 188 10.30 -9.82 12.89
C ALA A 188 10.43 -10.68 11.63
N ARG A 189 11.63 -11.21 11.32
CA ARG A 189 11.80 -12.18 10.22
C ARG A 189 11.01 -13.47 10.44
N SER A 190 10.96 -13.99 11.67
CA SER A 190 10.12 -15.13 12.02
C SER A 190 8.63 -14.83 11.81
N LEU A 191 8.18 -13.63 12.19
CA LEU A 191 6.81 -13.17 11.95
C LEU A 191 6.49 -13.12 10.45
N VAL A 192 7.33 -12.45 9.65
CA VAL A 192 7.20 -12.36 8.18
C VAL A 192 7.07 -13.74 7.54
N HIS A 193 7.92 -14.68 7.94
CA HIS A 193 7.87 -16.06 7.43
C HIS A 193 6.59 -16.80 7.81
N ARG A 194 6.10 -16.60 9.04
CA ARG A 194 4.88 -17.26 9.54
C ARG A 194 3.62 -16.79 8.80
N VAL A 195 3.54 -15.48 8.50
CA VAL A 195 2.35 -14.89 7.87
C VAL A 195 2.39 -14.92 6.35
N SER A 196 3.55 -15.15 5.73
CA SER A 196 3.69 -15.29 4.27
C SER A 196 2.70 -16.33 3.72
N PRO A 197 1.89 -16.00 2.70
CA PRO A 197 0.96 -16.93 2.06
C PRO A 197 1.69 -17.99 1.23
N TRP A 198 2.85 -17.64 0.69
CA TRP A 198 3.61 -18.45 -0.26
C TRP A 198 4.17 -19.72 0.38
N SER A 199 3.82 -20.87 -0.20
CA SER A 199 4.37 -22.16 0.23
C SER A 199 5.76 -22.42 -0.37
N ARG A 200 6.05 -21.78 -1.51
CA ARG A 200 7.32 -21.91 -2.22
C ARG A 200 7.97 -20.55 -2.40
N ARG A 201 9.27 -20.49 -2.11
CA ARG A 201 10.10 -19.35 -2.53
C ARG A 201 10.20 -19.36 -4.04
N LEU A 202 10.01 -18.21 -4.67
CA LEU A 202 10.41 -18.04 -6.06
C LEU A 202 11.92 -18.24 -6.15
N ARG A 203 12.37 -19.07 -7.09
CA ARG A 203 13.79 -19.15 -7.41
C ARG A 203 14.18 -17.84 -8.11
N PRO A 204 15.28 -17.19 -7.74
CA PRO A 204 15.82 -16.09 -8.54
C PRO A 204 16.06 -16.61 -9.98
N GLY A 205 15.50 -15.94 -11.00
CA GLY A 205 15.81 -16.22 -12.40
C GLY A 205 14.69 -16.73 -13.34
N SER A 206 13.41 -16.67 -12.98
CA SER A 206 12.32 -17.12 -13.89
C SER A 206 11.53 -15.97 -14.54
N GLY A 207 12.23 -14.94 -15.03
CA GLY A 207 11.71 -13.83 -15.86
C GLY A 207 12.84 -13.20 -16.70
N PRO A 208 12.54 -12.49 -17.81
CA PRO A 208 13.53 -12.12 -18.83
C PRO A 208 14.39 -10.94 -18.37
N SER A 209 15.30 -11.20 -17.43
CA SER A 209 16.48 -10.39 -17.17
C SER A 209 17.48 -11.28 -16.45
N ASP A 210 18.36 -11.88 -17.24
CA ASP A 210 19.49 -12.68 -16.78
C ASP A 210 20.54 -11.73 -16.18
N ALA A 211 20.35 -11.31 -14.92
CA ALA A 211 21.35 -10.75 -14.00
C ALA A 211 20.71 -10.29 -12.66
N GLY A 212 20.96 -11.03 -11.57
CA GLY A 212 20.88 -10.49 -10.20
C GLY A 212 19.60 -10.72 -9.39
N GLU A 213 19.68 -10.47 -8.08
CA GLU A 213 18.52 -10.43 -7.18
C GLU A 213 17.51 -9.36 -7.65
N PRO A 214 16.19 -9.57 -7.47
CA PRO A 214 15.19 -8.53 -7.76
C PRO A 214 15.56 -7.20 -7.10
N GLY A 215 15.50 -6.12 -7.88
CA GLY A 215 15.67 -4.76 -7.39
C GLY A 215 14.75 -4.46 -6.22
N LEU A 216 15.22 -3.67 -5.26
CA LEU A 216 14.46 -3.28 -4.09
C LEU A 216 13.34 -2.31 -4.49
N GLY A 217 12.09 -2.78 -4.48
CA GLY A 217 10.94 -2.01 -4.98
C GLY A 217 10.49 -0.88 -4.03
N LEU A 218 10.63 -1.07 -2.72
CA LEU A 218 10.27 -0.06 -1.71
C LEU A 218 11.02 -0.29 -0.40
N VAL A 219 11.39 0.81 0.26
CA VAL A 219 11.86 0.80 1.65
C VAL A 219 10.86 1.51 2.56
N VAL A 220 10.35 0.82 3.58
CA VAL A 220 9.58 1.44 4.67
C VAL A 220 10.53 1.77 5.80
N ILE A 221 10.61 3.04 6.19
CA ILE A 221 11.41 3.56 7.29
C ILE A 221 10.49 3.72 8.52
N ALA A 222 10.62 2.81 9.48
CA ALA A 222 9.78 2.73 10.67
C ALA A 222 10.59 2.68 11.98
N PRO A 223 11.32 3.77 12.32
CA PRO A 223 12.18 3.84 13.49
C PRO A 223 11.36 3.76 14.78
N ARG A 224 11.99 3.23 15.84
CA ARG A 224 11.31 2.93 17.11
C ARG A 224 10.96 4.17 17.93
N ASP A 225 11.79 5.21 17.87
CA ASP A 225 11.61 6.44 18.63
C ASP A 225 10.52 7.36 18.06
N GLY A 226 10.01 7.06 16.87
CA GLY A 226 9.00 7.87 16.17
C GLY A 226 9.57 9.15 15.57
N LEU A 227 10.50 9.80 16.26
CA LEU A 227 11.10 11.07 15.85
C LEU A 227 11.76 10.97 14.47
N ALA A 228 12.48 9.90 14.17
CA ALA A 228 13.14 9.74 12.88
C ALA A 228 12.17 9.45 11.71
N ALA A 229 10.90 9.09 11.99
CA ALA A 229 9.82 9.12 11.00
C ALA A 229 9.13 10.49 10.97
N TYR A 230 9.05 11.16 12.12
CA TYR A 230 8.38 12.45 12.23
C TYR A 230 9.16 13.59 11.57
N ALA A 231 10.46 13.61 11.81
CA ALA A 231 11.43 14.57 11.32
C ALA A 231 12.69 13.81 10.87
N PRO A 232 12.63 13.15 9.70
CA PRO A 232 13.73 12.34 9.19
C PRO A 232 15.00 13.18 8.98
N ASP A 233 16.16 12.62 9.31
CA ASP A 233 17.45 13.27 9.07
C ASP A 233 17.82 13.16 7.58
N PRO A 234 17.91 14.27 6.84
CA PRO A 234 18.24 14.22 5.41
C PRO A 234 19.56 13.49 5.11
N VAL A 235 20.55 13.59 5.99
CA VAL A 235 21.88 12.98 5.81
C VAL A 235 21.79 11.45 5.87
N LEU A 236 20.97 10.91 6.77
CA LEU A 236 20.81 9.45 6.93
C LEU A 236 20.07 8.78 5.76
N TYR A 237 19.30 9.56 5.00
CA TYR A 237 18.46 9.05 3.90
C TYR A 237 18.90 9.52 2.52
N GLU A 238 19.91 10.38 2.43
CA GLU A 238 20.55 10.82 1.19
C GLU A 238 21.03 9.64 0.31
N PRO A 239 21.61 8.55 0.85
CA PRO A 239 21.96 7.39 0.03
C PRO A 239 20.78 6.74 -0.70
N PHE A 240 19.55 6.78 -0.15
CA PHE A 240 18.38 6.28 -0.87
C PHE A 240 17.96 7.20 -2.01
N VAL A 241 18.07 8.51 -1.81
CA VAL A 241 17.80 9.51 -2.84
C VAL A 241 18.82 9.37 -3.97
N ALA A 242 20.11 9.32 -3.65
CA ALA A 242 21.19 9.15 -4.63
C ALA A 242 21.07 7.83 -5.42
N ALA A 243 20.64 6.75 -4.77
CA ALA A 243 20.45 5.45 -5.41
C ALA A 243 19.10 5.31 -6.15
N GLY A 244 18.24 6.33 -6.16
CA GLY A 244 16.93 6.26 -6.82
C GLY A 244 15.94 5.28 -6.16
N ILE A 245 16.13 4.96 -4.87
CA ILE A 245 15.32 3.96 -4.15
C ILE A 245 14.06 4.62 -3.56
N PRO A 246 12.84 4.20 -3.97
CA PRO A 246 11.61 4.65 -3.36
C PRO A 246 11.53 4.29 -1.88
N HIS A 247 11.13 5.24 -1.04
CA HIS A 247 11.02 4.99 0.40
C HIS A 247 9.92 5.82 1.07
N VAL A 248 9.30 5.27 2.11
CA VAL A 248 8.21 5.90 2.86
C VAL A 248 8.49 5.88 4.35
N PHE A 249 8.23 6.98 5.04
CA PHE A 249 8.36 7.07 6.50
C PHE A 249 7.05 6.66 7.18
N ALA A 250 7.12 5.92 8.28
CA ALA A 250 5.95 5.59 9.09
C ALA A 250 6.35 5.48 10.56
N GLY A 251 5.58 6.04 11.47
CA GLY A 251 5.91 5.95 12.89
C GLY A 251 4.89 6.61 13.78
N VAL A 252 5.09 6.43 15.08
CA VAL A 252 4.33 7.13 16.12
C VAL A 252 5.34 7.87 16.96
N VAL A 253 5.18 9.18 17.06
CA VAL A 253 5.91 10.02 18.02
C VAL A 253 4.91 10.55 19.02
N GLU A 254 5.16 10.30 20.31
CA GLU A 254 4.26 10.71 21.39
C GLU A 254 2.83 10.14 21.18
N GLY A 255 1.85 11.00 20.90
CA GLY A 255 0.47 10.63 20.56
C GLY A 255 0.09 10.85 19.10
N THR A 256 1.08 11.07 18.21
CA THR A 256 0.87 11.42 16.81
C THR A 256 1.44 10.33 15.89
N GLY A 257 0.54 9.72 15.12
CA GLY A 257 0.87 8.76 14.06
C GLY A 257 1.13 9.46 12.74
N VAL A 258 2.15 9.03 12.00
CA VAL A 258 2.55 9.64 10.73
C VAL A 258 2.86 8.58 9.67
N VAL A 259 2.42 8.82 8.44
CA VAL A 259 2.75 8.05 7.24
C VAL A 259 3.09 9.01 6.12
N GLY A 260 4.25 8.82 5.52
CA GLY A 260 4.77 9.67 4.46
C GLY A 260 5.72 10.77 4.93
N PRO A 261 6.32 11.50 3.98
CA PRO A 261 6.10 11.35 2.54
C PRO A 261 6.62 10.02 1.99
N LEU A 262 5.91 9.46 1.01
CA LEU A 262 6.52 8.53 0.05
C LEU A 262 7.38 9.35 -0.88
N VAL A 263 8.69 9.10 -0.78
CA VAL A 263 9.75 9.74 -1.53
C VAL A 263 10.00 8.92 -2.79
N LEU A 264 9.75 9.56 -3.94
CA LEU A 264 10.21 9.17 -5.25
C LEU A 264 11.39 10.09 -5.57
N PRO A 265 12.65 9.61 -5.53
CA PRO A 265 13.80 10.47 -5.74
C PRO A 265 13.68 11.28 -7.04
N GLY A 266 13.85 12.60 -6.95
CA GLY A 266 13.65 13.54 -8.06
C GLY A 266 12.19 13.83 -8.45
N GLY A 267 11.21 13.05 -7.98
CA GLY A 267 9.79 13.19 -8.34
C GLY A 267 8.86 13.67 -7.22
N SER A 268 9.24 13.49 -5.95
CA SER A 268 8.46 13.96 -4.81
C SER A 268 9.33 14.52 -3.69
N SER A 269 8.72 15.22 -2.73
CA SER A 269 9.43 15.84 -1.61
C SER A 269 10.16 14.80 -0.75
N CYS A 270 11.46 15.00 -0.54
CA CYS A 270 12.29 14.14 0.33
C CYS A 270 12.35 14.63 1.78
N ALA A 271 13.11 13.94 2.63
CA ALA A 271 13.39 14.37 4.01
C ALA A 271 14.00 15.78 4.09
N GLY A 272 14.86 16.16 3.14
CA GLY A 272 15.44 17.50 3.04
C GLY A 272 14.38 18.57 2.76
N CYS A 273 13.47 18.32 1.81
CA CYS A 273 12.34 19.23 1.55
C CYS A 273 11.47 19.41 2.81
N LEU A 274 11.16 18.33 3.51
CA LEU A 274 10.38 18.38 4.74
C LEU A 274 11.08 19.21 5.83
N GLN A 275 12.38 19.04 6.01
CA GLN A 275 13.15 19.80 6.99
C GLN A 275 13.23 21.29 6.64
N LEU A 276 13.50 21.63 5.37
CA LEU A 276 13.59 23.03 4.92
C LEU A 276 12.25 23.74 5.06
N ARG A 277 11.15 23.12 4.60
CA ARG A 277 9.79 23.68 4.76
C ARG A 277 9.41 23.91 6.23
N ARG A 278 9.84 23.03 7.14
CA ARG A 278 9.64 23.25 8.58
C ARG A 278 10.52 24.35 9.13
N THR A 279 11.72 24.50 8.61
CA THR A 279 12.63 25.59 8.99
C THR A 279 12.10 26.94 8.53
N ASP A 280 11.48 27.01 7.33
CA ASP A 280 10.79 28.22 6.86
C ASP A 280 9.65 28.63 7.80
N ALA A 281 8.84 27.65 8.23
CA ALA A 281 7.71 27.88 9.12
C ALA A 281 8.15 28.17 10.56
N GLU A 282 9.24 27.55 11.02
CA GLU A 282 9.78 27.67 12.36
C GLU A 282 11.31 27.77 12.31
N PRO A 283 11.89 28.99 12.30
CA PRO A 283 13.34 29.16 12.16
C PRO A 283 14.19 28.52 13.27
N ALA A 284 13.59 28.25 14.44
CA ALA A 284 14.25 27.54 15.54
C ALA A 284 14.33 26.01 15.33
N TRP A 285 13.66 25.48 14.31
CA TRP A 285 13.51 24.04 14.07
C TRP A 285 14.83 23.25 14.04
N PRO A 286 15.90 23.70 13.35
CA PRO A 286 17.17 22.98 13.35
C PRO A 286 17.79 22.86 14.75
N ARG A 287 17.66 23.91 15.57
CA ARG A 287 18.15 23.92 16.97
C ARG A 287 17.35 22.95 17.84
N LEU A 288 16.04 22.84 17.62
CA LEU A 288 15.20 21.87 18.32
C LEU A 288 15.56 20.44 17.94
N LEU A 289 15.71 20.16 16.64
CA LEU A 289 16.13 18.84 16.16
C LEU A 289 17.48 18.41 16.74
N ALA A 290 18.46 19.32 16.80
CA ALA A 290 19.77 19.03 17.40
C ALA A 290 19.64 18.66 18.89
N GLN A 291 18.76 19.32 19.64
CA GLN A 291 18.51 19.01 21.04
C GLN A 291 17.84 17.64 21.20
N TRP A 292 16.73 17.38 20.49
CA TRP A 292 16.01 16.12 20.58
C TRP A 292 16.85 14.92 20.12
N ARG A 293 17.65 15.08 19.06
CA ARG A 293 18.56 14.03 18.56
C ARG A 293 19.79 13.81 19.43
N SER A 294 20.14 14.74 20.33
CA SER A 294 21.28 14.57 21.24
C SER A 294 21.05 13.48 22.29
N GLY A 295 19.82 12.97 22.42
CA GLY A 295 19.44 11.97 23.42
C GLY A 295 19.31 12.55 24.84
N ARG A 296 19.74 13.79 25.07
CA ARG A 296 19.54 14.48 26.35
C ARG A 296 18.05 14.73 26.57
N GLY A 297 17.51 14.09 27.62
CA GLY A 297 16.08 14.16 27.94
C GLY A 297 15.20 13.23 27.10
N ALA A 298 15.78 12.33 26.29
CA ALA A 298 14.99 11.31 25.62
C ALA A 298 14.38 10.35 26.67
N PRO A 299 13.09 10.03 26.57
CA PRO A 299 12.47 9.11 27.52
C PRO A 299 13.07 7.72 27.38
N ALA A 300 13.25 7.02 28.50
CA ALA A 300 13.72 5.63 28.49
C ALA A 300 12.81 4.70 27.67
N VAL A 301 11.50 5.03 27.63
CA VAL A 301 10.49 4.33 26.83
C VAL A 301 9.81 5.34 25.91
N PRO A 302 9.95 5.23 24.58
CA PRO A 302 9.22 6.07 23.64
C PRO A 302 7.71 5.89 23.79
N ALA A 303 6.98 7.01 23.86
CA ALA A 303 5.52 6.98 23.81
C ALA A 303 5.08 6.53 22.41
N CYS A 304 4.32 5.43 22.38
CA CYS A 304 3.83 4.80 21.17
C CYS A 304 2.61 3.98 21.57
N ASP A 305 1.41 4.55 21.46
CA ASP A 305 0.18 3.84 21.81
C ASP A 305 -0.02 2.60 20.91
N ALA A 306 -0.51 1.49 21.48
CA ALA A 306 -0.62 0.22 20.76
C ALA A 306 -1.69 0.26 19.66
N ALA A 307 -2.84 0.89 19.92
CA ALA A 307 -3.92 1.01 18.93
C ALA A 307 -3.51 1.97 17.82
N LEU A 308 -2.91 3.12 18.18
CA LEU A 308 -2.38 4.08 17.21
C LEU A 308 -1.29 3.45 16.34
N ALA A 309 -0.32 2.74 16.92
CA ALA A 309 0.74 2.07 16.16
C ALA A 309 0.19 1.04 15.18
N THR A 310 -0.85 0.29 15.58
CA THR A 310 -1.52 -0.68 14.72
C THR A 310 -2.25 0.01 13.57
N ALA A 311 -2.96 1.10 13.84
CA ALA A 311 -3.65 1.88 12.81
C ALA A 311 -2.65 2.50 11.81
N VAL A 312 -1.57 3.11 12.29
CA VAL A 312 -0.48 3.65 11.46
C VAL A 312 0.16 2.56 10.61
N ALA A 313 0.42 1.37 11.17
CA ALA A 313 0.96 0.25 10.41
C ALA A 313 0.01 -0.19 9.29
N GLY A 314 -1.30 -0.26 9.57
CA GLY A 314 -2.33 -0.55 8.57
C GLY A 314 -2.35 0.47 7.44
N VAL A 315 -2.38 1.78 7.77
CA VAL A 315 -2.35 2.85 6.76
C VAL A 315 -1.05 2.81 5.96
N ALA A 316 0.11 2.66 6.61
CA ALA A 316 1.40 2.55 5.94
C ALA A 316 1.44 1.35 4.97
N ALA A 317 0.91 0.19 5.37
CA ALA A 317 0.82 -0.98 4.50
C ALA A 317 -0.11 -0.73 3.30
N VAL A 318 -1.26 -0.08 3.49
CA VAL A 318 -2.17 0.27 2.38
C VAL A 318 -1.50 1.21 1.38
N GLN A 319 -0.80 2.24 1.85
CA GLN A 319 -0.07 3.16 0.97
C GLN A 319 1.07 2.44 0.23
N ALA A 320 1.85 1.62 0.94
CA ALA A 320 2.93 0.85 0.37
C ALA A 320 2.44 -0.14 -0.70
N LEU A 321 1.35 -0.89 -0.43
CA LEU A 321 0.78 -1.83 -1.39
C LEU A 321 0.23 -1.12 -2.63
N ALA A 322 -0.43 0.03 -2.47
CA ALA A 322 -0.86 0.82 -3.61
C ALA A 322 0.32 1.24 -4.51
N PHE A 323 1.45 1.64 -3.90
CA PHE A 323 2.68 1.91 -4.64
C PHE A 323 3.25 0.68 -5.35
N LEU A 324 3.34 -0.45 -4.64
CA LEU A 324 3.84 -1.70 -5.21
C LEU A 324 2.92 -2.28 -6.30
N ASP A 325 1.63 -1.92 -6.29
CA ASP A 325 0.68 -2.26 -7.35
C ASP A 325 0.79 -1.34 -8.57
N GLY A 326 1.69 -0.35 -8.55
CA GLY A 326 1.94 0.60 -9.64
C GLY A 326 1.04 1.84 -9.63
N GLN A 327 0.44 2.18 -8.48
CA GLN A 327 -0.34 3.41 -8.30
C GLN A 327 0.42 4.42 -7.45
N LEU A 328 0.15 5.72 -7.60
CA LEU A 328 0.71 6.73 -6.70
C LEU A 328 -0.22 6.90 -5.49
N PRO A 329 0.17 6.45 -4.28
CA PRO A 329 -0.67 6.58 -3.10
C PRO A 329 -0.78 8.05 -2.67
N PRO A 330 -1.84 8.43 -1.92
CA PRO A 330 -2.01 9.79 -1.38
C PRO A 330 -0.82 10.35 -0.61
N CYS A 331 0.01 9.51 0.03
CA CYS A 331 1.23 9.96 0.71
C CYS A 331 2.41 10.28 -0.22
N THR A 332 2.27 10.18 -1.55
CA THR A 332 3.31 10.58 -2.51
C THR A 332 3.55 12.09 -2.44
N GLY A 333 4.70 12.50 -1.90
CA GLY A 333 4.97 13.92 -1.65
C GLY A 333 4.01 14.57 -0.64
N ALA A 334 3.40 13.77 0.23
CA ALA A 334 2.43 14.25 1.21
C ALA A 334 2.50 13.42 2.49
N ARG A 335 2.03 14.01 3.57
CA ARG A 335 2.07 13.42 4.90
C ARG A 335 0.67 13.17 5.41
N ILE A 336 0.43 11.95 5.83
CA ILE A 336 -0.80 11.52 6.47
C ILE A 336 -0.52 11.51 7.97
N GLU A 337 -1.26 12.29 8.75
CA GLU A 337 -1.09 12.42 10.19
C GLU A 337 -2.40 12.16 10.93
N VAL A 338 -2.29 11.61 12.13
CA VAL A 338 -3.40 11.39 13.04
C VAL A 338 -2.93 11.62 14.47
N ALA A 339 -3.66 12.41 15.24
CA ALA A 339 -3.35 12.71 16.64
C ALA A 339 -4.44 12.18 17.57
N LEU A 340 -4.03 11.58 18.69
CA LEU A 340 -4.94 11.21 19.78
C LEU A 340 -5.47 12.45 20.51
N PRO A 341 -6.69 12.40 21.09
CA PRO A 341 -7.60 11.25 21.11
C PRO A 341 -8.56 11.20 19.91
N CYS A 342 -8.65 12.28 19.12
CA CYS A 342 -9.72 12.47 18.14
C CYS A 342 -9.59 11.60 16.88
N ALA A 343 -8.40 11.07 16.60
CA ALA A 343 -8.11 10.17 15.49
C ALA A 343 -8.56 10.69 14.08
N ASP A 344 -8.58 12.01 13.89
CA ASP A 344 -8.83 12.66 12.60
C ASP A 344 -7.60 12.52 11.69
N TRP A 345 -7.78 11.88 10.53
CA TRP A 345 -6.71 11.61 9.58
C TRP A 345 -6.59 12.76 8.58
N ARG A 346 -5.46 13.46 8.61
CA ARG A 346 -5.19 14.60 7.73
C ARG A 346 -4.09 14.28 6.75
N THR A 347 -4.32 14.59 5.48
CA THR A 347 -3.29 14.47 4.43
C THR A 347 -2.84 15.86 4.01
N THR A 348 -1.57 16.19 4.29
CA THR A 348 -0.97 17.48 3.96
C THR A 348 0.11 17.31 2.91
N ARG A 349 -0.05 17.96 1.76
CA ARG A 349 1.00 17.96 0.72
C ARG A 349 2.25 18.68 1.21
N VAL A 350 3.41 18.12 0.90
CA VAL A 350 4.72 18.71 1.17
C VAL A 350 5.27 19.17 -0.18
N ALA A 351 5.23 20.47 -0.44
CA ALA A 351 5.80 21.02 -1.67
C ALA A 351 7.32 20.80 -1.67
N PRO A 352 7.91 20.31 -2.78
CA PRO A 352 9.36 20.31 -2.95
C PRO A 352 9.95 21.69 -2.61
N HIS A 353 11.05 21.69 -1.86
CA HIS A 353 11.70 22.93 -1.46
C HIS A 353 12.73 23.34 -2.51
N PRO A 354 12.75 24.59 -2.97
CA PRO A 354 13.64 25.04 -4.04
C PRO A 354 15.13 24.95 -3.71
N GLU A 355 15.51 25.20 -2.45
CA GLU A 355 16.89 25.05 -1.98
C GLU A 355 17.28 23.58 -1.71
N CYS A 356 16.35 22.63 -1.89
CA CYS A 356 16.67 21.22 -1.72
C CYS A 356 17.30 20.65 -3.00
N GLY A 357 18.55 20.19 -2.89
CA GLY A 357 19.28 19.54 -3.99
C GLY A 357 18.75 18.16 -4.44
N CYS A 358 17.53 17.77 -4.06
CA CYS A 358 16.95 16.47 -4.40
C CYS A 358 16.34 16.37 -5.81
N GLY A 359 16.29 17.49 -6.55
CA GLY A 359 15.76 17.57 -7.91
C GLY A 359 14.24 17.68 -8.02
N ALA A 360 13.47 17.41 -6.95
CA ALA A 360 12.01 17.39 -7.00
C ALA A 360 11.34 18.76 -7.24
N ALA A 361 12.06 19.88 -7.02
CA ALA A 361 11.56 21.22 -7.31
C ALA A 361 11.65 21.60 -8.80
N GLY A 362 12.31 20.79 -9.63
CA GLY A 362 12.62 21.14 -11.01
C GLY A 362 13.67 22.26 -11.14
N PRO A 363 14.10 22.58 -12.38
CA PRO A 363 15.09 23.61 -12.65
C PRO A 363 14.63 25.04 -12.29
N ASP A 364 13.32 25.30 -12.24
CA ASP A 364 12.74 26.64 -12.02
C ASP A 364 12.47 26.98 -10.54
N GLY A 365 12.74 26.06 -9.60
CA GLY A 365 12.52 26.31 -8.18
C GLY A 365 13.41 27.41 -7.59
N ALA A 366 14.58 27.66 -8.15
CA ALA A 366 15.57 28.60 -7.60
C ALA A 366 15.16 30.09 -7.71
N THR A 367 14.11 30.43 -8.46
CA THR A 367 13.64 31.81 -8.65
C THR A 367 12.33 32.06 -7.91
N GLY A 368 12.42 32.27 -6.59
CA GLY A 368 11.23 32.56 -5.77
C GLY A 368 11.55 32.99 -4.34
N ALA A 369 12.64 33.71 -4.13
CA ALA A 369 12.90 34.41 -2.88
C ALA A 369 12.20 35.78 -2.90
N SER A 370 11.02 35.87 -2.30
CA SER A 370 10.45 37.15 -1.87
C SER A 370 9.42 36.97 -0.75
N ASP A 371 9.95 37.20 0.46
CA ASP A 371 9.39 37.86 1.65
C ASP A 371 8.29 37.19 2.52
N PRO A 372 8.59 36.85 3.80
CA PRO A 372 7.61 36.37 4.77
C PRO A 372 7.01 37.54 5.57
N HIS A 373 5.70 37.76 5.45
CA HIS A 373 4.99 38.58 6.42
C HIS A 373 4.91 37.84 7.78
N ARG A 374 5.79 38.22 8.70
CA ARG A 374 5.69 37.95 10.14
C ARG A 374 4.38 38.51 10.70
N ARG A 375 3.65 37.69 11.47
CA ARG A 375 2.75 38.18 12.52
C ARG A 375 3.33 37.80 13.87
N HIS A 376 3.91 38.80 14.54
CA HIS A 376 4.26 38.76 15.95
C HIS A 376 2.97 38.76 16.79
N VAL A 377 2.93 37.94 17.84
CA VAL A 377 2.08 38.18 19.01
C VAL A 377 3.02 38.39 20.18
N THR A 378 3.10 39.63 20.63
CA THR A 378 3.71 40.07 21.87
C THR A 378 2.77 39.72 23.03
N MET A 379 3.32 39.14 24.10
CA MET A 379 2.69 39.23 25.42
C MET A 379 3.17 40.53 26.04
N ALA A 380 2.25 41.48 26.21
CA ALA A 380 2.40 42.52 27.21
C ALA A 380 2.15 41.90 28.60
N GLU A 381 2.89 42.44 29.57
CA GLU A 381 2.98 42.19 31.02
C GLU A 381 1.91 41.31 31.70
#